data_AF-A0A957Q989-F1
#
_entry.id   AF-A0A957Q989-F1
#
_cell.length_a   1.000
_cell.length_b   1.000
_cell.length_c   1.000
_cell.angle_alpha   90.00
_cell.angle_beta   90.00
_cell.angle_gamma   90.00
#
_symmetry.space_group_name_H-M   'P 1'
#
loop_
_entity.id
_entity.type
_entity.pdbx_description
1 polymer ?
#
loop_
_entity_poly.entity_id
_entity_poly.type
_entity_poly.pdbx_seq_one_letter_code
_entity_poly.pdbx_strand_id
1 'polypeptide(L)'
;MSIVTKGNARAGMNATLALVKFLCGFAVLYGVLEGTARLLGDALRPENTLLITGAVLVAALAVEIGLFQQSWQAVPRALGLGWPGWRAMGIALVISAVQLAAYPFISWLTGYHWTLPVNWQWIMVGVFALHGVAEEVVYRAYLFGRLRHGRSFWRAAWLAVILFALSHLPILATQGLLVGGMAVALAIASSFPFARLYEQGRNT
;
A
#
# COMPACT_ATOMS: atom_id res chain seq x y z
N MET A 1 -32.02 4.90 -35.47
CA MET A 1 -32.06 4.85 -33.99
C MET A 1 -31.34 3.61 -33.38
N SER A 2 -30.41 2.94 -34.08
CA SER A 2 -29.81 1.64 -33.66
C SER A 2 -28.28 1.69 -33.35
N ILE A 3 -27.61 2.81 -33.66
CA ILE A 3 -26.14 2.93 -33.52
C ILE A 3 -25.74 3.38 -32.09
N VAL A 4 -26.56 4.20 -31.44
CA VAL A 4 -26.27 4.76 -30.10
C VAL A 4 -26.30 3.68 -29.01
N THR A 5 -27.16 2.66 -29.14
CA THR A 5 -27.27 1.57 -28.14
C THR A 5 -26.08 0.60 -28.18
N LYS A 6 -25.50 0.34 -29.36
CA LYS A 6 -24.33 -0.54 -29.50
C LYS A 6 -23.04 0.07 -28.92
N GLY A 7 -22.87 1.39 -29.02
CA GLY A 7 -21.72 2.10 -28.45
C GLY A 7 -21.69 2.03 -26.92
N ASN A 8 -22.85 2.26 -26.29
CA ASN A 8 -22.98 2.22 -24.83
C ASN A 8 -22.78 0.81 -24.25
N ALA A 9 -23.24 -0.24 -24.94
CA ALA A 9 -23.05 -1.63 -24.50
C ALA A 9 -21.57 -2.06 -24.49
N ARG A 10 -20.79 -1.69 -25.52
CA ARG A 10 -19.35 -2.00 -25.58
C ARG A 10 -18.54 -1.24 -24.52
N ALA A 11 -18.86 0.04 -24.31
CA ALA A 11 -18.21 0.83 -23.27
C ALA A 11 -18.47 0.27 -21.87
N GLY A 12 -19.72 -0.15 -21.59
CA GLY A 12 -20.08 -0.81 -20.34
C GLY A 12 -19.34 -2.14 -20.11
N MET A 13 -19.29 -3.00 -21.13
CA MET A 13 -18.59 -4.28 -21.04
C MET A 13 -17.08 -4.12 -20.77
N ASN A 14 -16.44 -3.13 -21.40
CA ASN A 14 -15.03 -2.81 -21.16
C ASN A 14 -14.78 -2.27 -19.75
N ALA A 15 -15.69 -1.44 -19.21
CA ALA A 15 -15.61 -0.92 -17.86
C ALA A 15 -15.76 -2.03 -16.81
N THR A 16 -16.71 -2.96 -17.01
CA THR A 16 -16.89 -4.12 -16.14
C THR A 16 -15.66 -5.02 -16.16
N LEU A 17 -15.12 -5.34 -17.33
CA LEU A 17 -13.91 -6.16 -17.45
C LEU A 17 -12.71 -5.49 -16.75
N ALA A 18 -12.54 -4.17 -16.91
CA ALA A 18 -11.48 -3.42 -16.24
C ALA A 18 -11.65 -3.46 -14.70
N LEU A 19 -12.88 -3.32 -14.21
CA LEU A 19 -13.18 -3.42 -12.79
C LEU A 19 -12.88 -4.82 -12.24
N VAL A 20 -13.29 -5.88 -12.96
CA VAL A 20 -13.00 -7.27 -12.58
C VAL A 20 -11.50 -7.50 -12.50
N LYS A 21 -10.74 -7.09 -13.53
CA LYS A 21 -9.27 -7.19 -13.52
C LYS A 21 -8.64 -6.44 -12.34
N PHE A 22 -9.12 -5.23 -12.06
CA PHE A 22 -8.67 -4.45 -10.91
C PHE A 22 -8.95 -5.15 -9.57
N LEU A 23 -10.16 -5.65 -9.37
CA LEU A 23 -10.52 -6.35 -8.13
C LEU A 23 -9.76 -7.68 -7.99
N CYS A 24 -9.62 -8.44 -9.07
CA CYS A 24 -8.85 -9.68 -9.08
C CYS A 24 -7.38 -9.43 -8.72
N GLY A 25 -6.72 -8.44 -9.32
CA GLY A 25 -5.33 -8.15 -8.98
C GLY A 25 -5.17 -7.63 -7.55
N PHE A 26 -6.10 -6.79 -7.06
CA PHE A 26 -6.08 -6.38 -5.65
C PHE A 26 -6.23 -7.58 -4.71
N ALA A 27 -7.18 -8.49 -4.99
CA ALA A 27 -7.41 -9.68 -4.20
C ALA A 27 -6.18 -10.62 -4.17
N VAL A 28 -5.49 -10.78 -5.30
CA VAL A 28 -4.24 -11.55 -5.37
C VAL A 28 -3.15 -10.89 -4.53
N LEU A 29 -2.93 -9.59 -4.71
CA LEU A 29 -1.89 -8.84 -4.01
C LEU A 29 -2.10 -8.83 -2.49
N TYR A 30 -3.29 -8.44 -2.06
CA TYR A 30 -3.65 -8.45 -0.65
C TYR A 30 -3.66 -9.87 -0.07
N GLY A 31 -4.17 -10.85 -0.82
CA GLY A 31 -4.18 -12.25 -0.40
C GLY A 31 -2.77 -12.81 -0.21
N VAL A 32 -1.81 -12.45 -1.07
CA VAL A 32 -0.40 -12.82 -0.90
C VAL A 32 0.21 -12.12 0.31
N LEU A 33 0.00 -10.81 0.46
CA LEU A 33 0.50 -10.04 1.61
C LEU A 33 0.00 -10.63 2.94
N GLU A 34 -1.31 -10.72 3.11
CA GLU A 34 -1.95 -11.20 4.34
C GLU A 34 -1.72 -12.71 4.55
N GLY A 35 -1.84 -13.50 3.48
CA GLY A 35 -1.66 -14.95 3.54
C GLY A 35 -0.23 -15.32 3.94
N THR A 36 0.78 -14.70 3.32
CA THR A 36 2.18 -14.98 3.68
C THR A 36 2.52 -14.47 5.06
N ALA A 37 2.00 -13.30 5.48
CA ALA A 37 2.15 -12.80 6.85
C ALA A 37 1.60 -13.79 7.89
N ARG A 38 0.41 -14.35 7.66
CA ARG A 38 -0.18 -15.37 8.54
C ARG A 38 0.60 -16.69 8.57
N LEU A 39 1.11 -17.13 7.41
CA LEU A 39 1.86 -18.38 7.29
C LEU A 39 3.23 -18.30 7.97
N LEU A 40 3.93 -17.17 7.80
CA LEU A 40 5.27 -16.97 8.37
C LEU A 40 5.22 -16.53 9.84
N GLY A 41 4.10 -15.98 10.29
CA GLY A 41 3.86 -15.62 11.68
C GLY A 41 4.55 -14.32 12.07
N ASP A 42 5.52 -14.40 12.99
CA ASP A 42 6.14 -13.24 13.63
C ASP A 42 6.76 -12.27 12.61
N ALA A 43 6.07 -11.14 12.39
CA ALA A 43 6.50 -10.07 11.50
C ALA A 43 7.62 -9.21 12.09
N LEU A 44 8.04 -9.43 13.35
CA LEU A 44 9.23 -8.79 13.91
C LEU A 44 10.51 -9.50 13.48
N ARG A 45 10.41 -10.71 12.93
CA ARG A 45 11.54 -11.41 12.33
C ARG A 45 11.85 -10.82 10.94
N PRO A 46 13.03 -10.21 10.74
CA PRO A 46 13.37 -9.58 9.47
C PRO A 46 13.30 -10.55 8.29
N GLU A 47 13.67 -11.81 8.50
CA GLU A 47 13.64 -12.83 7.45
C GLU A 47 12.22 -13.04 6.91
N ASN A 48 11.23 -13.07 7.81
CA ASN A 48 9.83 -13.20 7.46
C ASN A 48 9.36 -11.98 6.66
N THR A 49 9.67 -10.76 7.12
CA THR A 49 9.26 -9.53 6.40
C THR A 49 9.86 -9.43 5.00
N LEU A 50 11.11 -9.88 4.82
CA LEU A 50 11.77 -9.92 3.50
C LEU A 50 11.12 -10.96 2.59
N LEU A 51 10.77 -12.14 3.12
CA LEU A 51 10.07 -13.18 2.36
C LEU A 51 8.67 -12.73 1.94
N ILE A 52 7.92 -12.08 2.84
CA ILE A 52 6.61 -11.48 2.54
C ILE A 52 6.76 -10.44 1.43
N THR A 53 7.73 -9.53 1.57
CA THR A 53 8.01 -8.49 0.57
C THR A 53 8.34 -9.10 -0.78
N GLY A 54 9.24 -10.09 -0.82
CA GLY A 54 9.58 -10.80 -2.05
C GLY A 54 8.38 -11.48 -2.71
N ALA A 55 7.52 -12.14 -1.91
CA ALA A 55 6.31 -12.78 -2.40
C ALA A 55 5.33 -11.75 -3.00
N VAL A 56 5.13 -10.61 -2.34
CA VAL A 56 4.27 -9.52 -2.84
C VAL A 56 4.82 -8.94 -4.13
N LEU A 57 6.14 -8.71 -4.24
CA LEU A 57 6.75 -8.20 -5.47
C LEU A 57 6.62 -9.17 -6.64
N VAL A 58 6.80 -10.48 -6.39
CA VAL A 58 6.57 -11.53 -7.41
C VAL A 58 5.11 -11.57 -7.84
N ALA A 59 4.17 -11.49 -6.89
CA ALA A 59 2.75 -11.43 -7.19
C ALA A 59 2.38 -10.17 -7.99
N ALA A 60 2.94 -9.02 -7.63
CA ALA A 60 2.72 -7.76 -8.33
C ALA A 60 3.21 -7.81 -9.77
N LEU A 61 4.41 -8.36 -9.98
CA LEU A 61 4.96 -8.63 -11.30
C LEU A 61 4.04 -9.56 -12.12
N ALA A 62 3.58 -10.67 -11.52
CA ALA A 62 2.69 -11.61 -12.18
C ALA A 62 1.32 -10.99 -12.52
N VAL A 63 0.78 -10.12 -11.66
CA VAL A 63 -0.46 -9.38 -11.92
C VAL A 63 -0.26 -8.37 -13.06
N GLU A 64 0.81 -7.59 -13.05
CA GLU A 64 1.09 -6.59 -14.08
C GLU A 64 1.28 -7.22 -15.47
N ILE A 65 2.03 -8.33 -15.54
CA ILE A 65 2.28 -9.04 -16.80
C ILE A 65 1.05 -9.87 -17.21
N GLY A 66 0.55 -10.72 -16.33
CA GLY A 66 -0.51 -11.67 -16.66
C GLY A 66 -1.88 -11.01 -16.84
N LEU A 67 -2.27 -10.12 -15.93
CA LEU A 67 -3.63 -9.56 -15.93
C LEU A 67 -3.73 -8.28 -16.78
N PHE A 68 -2.66 -7.47 -16.74
CA PHE A 68 -2.60 -6.16 -17.41
C PHE A 68 -1.69 -6.12 -18.63
N GLN A 69 -1.01 -7.22 -18.97
CA GLN A 69 -0.24 -7.36 -20.21
C GLN A 69 0.84 -6.27 -20.35
N GLN A 70 1.40 -5.82 -19.22
CA GLN A 70 2.53 -4.89 -19.22
C GLN A 70 3.80 -5.60 -19.69
N SER A 71 4.67 -4.87 -20.40
CA SER A 71 6.00 -5.38 -20.72
C SER A 71 6.89 -5.36 -19.48
N TRP A 72 7.81 -6.33 -19.37
CA TRP A 72 8.77 -6.44 -18.25
C TRP A 72 9.50 -5.14 -17.93
N GLN A 73 9.80 -4.32 -18.94
CA GLN A 73 10.48 -3.03 -18.79
C GLN A 73 9.58 -1.94 -18.18
N ALA A 74 8.27 -2.03 -18.37
CA ALA A 74 7.29 -1.08 -17.85
C ALA A 74 6.87 -1.40 -16.41
N VAL A 75 6.98 -2.67 -15.98
CA VAL A 75 6.51 -3.12 -14.66
C VAL A 75 7.14 -2.34 -13.51
N PRO A 76 8.47 -2.13 -13.42
CA PRO A 76 9.04 -1.41 -12.28
C PRO A 76 8.42 -0.02 -12.08
N ARG A 77 8.16 0.69 -13.18
CA ARG A 77 7.50 2.00 -13.14
C ARG A 77 6.02 1.88 -12.76
N ALA A 78 5.32 0.87 -13.27
CA ALA A 78 3.92 0.61 -12.92
C ALA A 78 3.75 0.24 -11.42
N LEU A 79 4.75 -0.41 -10.84
CA LEU A 79 4.81 -0.75 -9.41
C LEU A 79 5.31 0.40 -8.53
N GLY A 80 5.60 1.58 -9.11
CA GLY A 80 6.11 2.73 -8.36
C GLY A 80 7.55 2.58 -7.88
N LEU A 81 8.36 1.70 -8.48
CA LEU A 81 9.75 1.46 -8.10
C LEU A 81 10.73 2.42 -8.82
N GLY A 82 10.36 3.69 -8.91
CA GLY A 82 11.13 4.73 -9.57
C GLY A 82 12.04 5.53 -8.63
N TRP A 83 12.56 6.65 -9.14
CA TRP A 83 13.23 7.65 -8.32
C TRP A 83 12.26 8.77 -7.96
N PRO A 84 12.00 9.01 -6.66
CA PRO A 84 11.10 10.06 -6.25
C PRO A 84 11.70 11.44 -6.52
N GLY A 85 10.84 12.45 -6.69
CA GLY A 85 11.30 13.84 -6.78
C GLY A 85 11.89 14.33 -5.45
N TRP A 86 12.96 15.12 -5.48
CA TRP A 86 13.63 15.63 -4.27
C TRP A 86 12.69 16.37 -3.30
N ARG A 87 11.66 17.07 -3.82
CA ARG A 87 10.64 17.74 -2.99
C ARG A 87 9.82 16.74 -2.20
N ALA A 88 9.38 15.66 -2.86
CA ALA A 88 8.66 14.58 -2.20
C ALA A 88 9.56 13.89 -1.16
N MET A 89 10.84 13.66 -1.46
CA MET A 89 11.79 13.14 -0.47
C MET A 89 11.92 14.06 0.76
N GLY A 90 11.99 15.38 0.55
CA GLY A 90 12.03 16.35 1.65
C GLY A 90 10.77 16.29 2.53
N ILE A 91 9.59 16.19 1.91
CA ILE A 91 8.32 16.04 2.65
C ILE A 91 8.28 14.70 3.40
N ALA A 92 8.71 13.60 2.76
CA ALA A 92 8.79 12.29 3.39
C ALA A 92 9.69 12.33 4.62
N LEU A 93 10.86 12.98 4.52
CA LEU A 93 11.80 13.14 5.63
C LEU A 93 11.17 13.92 6.80
N VAL A 94 10.41 14.99 6.52
CA VAL A 94 9.69 15.75 7.55
C VAL A 94 8.63 14.87 8.24
N ILE A 95 7.85 14.10 7.47
CA ILE A 95 6.85 13.18 8.02
C ILE A 95 7.53 12.13 8.90
N SER A 96 8.62 11.52 8.43
CA SER A 96 9.38 10.54 9.21
C SER A 96 9.95 11.15 10.49
N ALA A 97 10.45 12.39 10.45
CA ALA A 97 10.95 13.08 11.64
C ALA A 97 9.83 13.34 12.66
N VAL A 98 8.64 13.74 12.21
CA VAL A 98 7.47 13.93 13.08
C VAL A 98 7.02 12.60 13.69
N GLN A 99 7.00 11.51 12.91
CA GLN A 99 6.68 10.17 13.41
C GLN A 99 7.71 9.71 14.46
N LEU A 100 9.00 9.91 14.20
CA LEU A 100 10.05 9.57 15.15
C LEU A 100 10.00 10.43 16.43
N ALA A 101 9.54 11.69 16.33
CA ALA A 101 9.35 12.57 17.48
C ALA A 101 8.22 12.11 18.42
N ALA A 102 7.32 11.23 17.96
CA ALA A 102 6.29 10.64 18.82
C ALA A 102 6.90 9.81 19.96
N TYR A 103 8.02 9.10 19.73
CA TYR A 103 8.66 8.29 20.76
C TYR A 103 9.16 9.09 21.97
N PRO A 104 10.01 10.13 21.82
CA PRO A 104 10.42 10.96 22.95
C PRO A 104 9.25 11.73 23.56
N PHE A 105 8.25 12.14 22.77
CA PHE A 105 7.05 12.78 23.29
C PHE A 105 6.24 11.85 24.22
N ILE A 106 6.02 10.60 23.82
CA ILE A 106 5.35 9.58 24.63
C ILE A 106 6.17 9.28 25.88
N SER A 107 7.50 9.15 25.76
CA SER A 107 8.39 8.96 26.92
C SER A 107 8.26 10.10 27.92
N TRP A 108 8.27 11.33 27.44
CA TRP A 108 8.11 12.51 28.29
C TRP A 108 6.73 12.54 28.98
N LEU A 109 5.67 12.20 28.28
CA LEU A 109 4.30 12.23 28.81
C LEU A 109 4.00 11.11 29.82
N THR A 110 4.59 9.93 29.62
CA THR A 110 4.23 8.71 30.37
C THR A 110 5.31 8.24 31.34
N GLY A 111 6.52 8.77 31.24
CA GLY A 111 7.70 8.23 31.95
C GLY A 111 8.19 6.90 31.38
N TYR A 112 7.66 6.43 30.24
CA TYR A 112 8.07 5.17 29.64
C TYR A 112 9.49 5.26 29.05
N HIS A 113 10.34 4.29 29.38
CA HIS A 113 11.69 4.17 28.84
C HIS A 113 11.71 3.16 27.70
N TRP A 114 11.92 3.64 26.47
CA TRP A 114 12.11 2.77 25.32
C TRP A 114 13.47 2.09 25.38
N THR A 115 13.49 0.77 25.15
CA THR A 115 14.70 0.01 24.87
C THR A 115 14.65 -0.46 23.43
N LEU A 116 15.76 -0.29 22.71
CA LEU A 116 15.88 -0.86 21.36
C LEU A 116 16.14 -2.37 21.48
N PRO A 117 15.46 -3.20 20.67
CA PRO A 117 15.81 -4.62 20.57
C PRO A 117 17.26 -4.79 20.12
N VAL A 118 17.92 -5.88 20.52
CA VAL A 118 19.33 -6.16 20.17
C VAL A 118 19.57 -6.12 18.65
N ASN A 119 18.59 -6.54 17.86
CA ASN A 119 18.61 -6.60 16.40
C ASN A 119 17.82 -5.46 15.72
N TRP A 120 17.66 -4.30 16.38
CA TRP A 120 16.82 -3.20 15.89
C TRP A 120 17.15 -2.74 14.45
N GLN A 121 18.43 -2.75 14.06
CA GLN A 121 18.86 -2.37 12.71
C GLN A 121 18.24 -3.29 11.66
N TRP A 122 18.23 -4.58 11.96
CA TRP A 122 17.66 -5.59 11.08
C TRP A 122 16.13 -5.55 11.08
N ILE A 123 15.52 -5.28 12.23
CA ILE A 123 14.08 -5.01 12.31
C ILE A 123 13.70 -3.81 11.44
N MET A 124 14.50 -2.74 11.45
CA MET A 124 14.25 -1.57 10.61
C MET A 124 14.29 -1.89 9.11
N VAL A 125 15.23 -2.72 8.65
CA VAL A 125 15.26 -3.16 7.26
C VAL A 125 14.01 -3.97 6.93
N GLY A 126 13.58 -4.85 7.84
CA GLY A 126 12.36 -5.63 7.67
C GLY A 126 11.09 -4.78 7.60
N VAL A 127 10.95 -3.83 8.53
CA VAL A 127 9.87 -2.84 8.56
C VAL A 127 9.85 -2.01 7.29
N PHE A 128 11.01 -1.54 6.81
CA PHE A 128 11.11 -0.81 5.56
C PHE A 128 10.70 -1.66 4.36
N ALA A 129 11.14 -2.92 4.29
CA ALA A 129 10.76 -3.83 3.21
C ALA A 129 9.24 -4.08 3.19
N LEU A 130 8.66 -4.43 4.34
CA LEU A 130 7.24 -4.75 4.43
C LEU A 130 6.36 -3.50 4.27
N HIS A 131 6.51 -2.53 5.17
CA HIS A 131 5.63 -1.35 5.22
C HIS A 131 6.03 -0.26 4.22
N GLY A 132 7.32 -0.14 3.91
CA GLY A 132 7.82 0.87 2.96
C GLY A 132 7.78 0.42 1.50
N VAL A 133 7.91 -0.88 1.22
CA VAL A 133 7.92 -1.39 -0.16
C VAL A 133 6.68 -2.22 -0.47
N ALA A 134 6.45 -3.32 0.26
CA ALA A 134 5.35 -4.24 -0.08
C ALA A 134 3.98 -3.57 0.02
N GLU A 135 3.70 -2.89 1.14
CA GLU A 135 2.44 -2.17 1.34
C GLU A 135 2.25 -1.04 0.34
N GLU A 136 3.28 -0.24 0.06
CA GLU A 136 3.18 0.88 -0.89
C GLU A 136 2.96 0.39 -2.34
N VAL A 137 3.54 -0.76 -2.72
CA VAL A 137 3.26 -1.42 -4.00
C VAL A 137 1.78 -1.80 -4.11
N VAL A 138 1.20 -2.39 -3.05
CA VAL A 138 -0.21 -2.82 -3.05
C VAL A 138 -1.16 -1.61 -2.99
N TYR A 139 -0.92 -0.67 -2.09
CA TYR A 139 -1.90 0.35 -1.75
C TYR A 139 -1.71 1.66 -2.52
N ARG A 140 -0.47 2.08 -2.79
CA ARG A 140 -0.22 3.29 -3.60
C ARG A 140 -0.12 2.98 -5.07
N ALA A 141 0.85 2.17 -5.48
CA ALA A 141 1.08 1.92 -6.90
C ALA A 141 -0.10 1.18 -7.55
N TYR A 142 -0.51 0.05 -6.98
CA TYR A 142 -1.60 -0.73 -7.54
C TYR A 142 -2.97 -0.11 -7.25
N LEU A 143 -3.39 -0.05 -5.99
CA LEU A 143 -4.75 0.35 -5.61
C LEU A 143 -5.04 1.81 -5.97
N PHE A 144 -4.31 2.77 -5.39
CA PHE A 144 -4.52 4.19 -5.68
C PHE A 144 -4.15 4.53 -7.14
N GLY A 145 -2.99 4.10 -7.63
CA GLY A 145 -2.50 4.44 -8.97
C GLY A 145 -3.47 4.00 -10.08
N ARG A 146 -4.04 2.79 -9.99
CA ARG A 146 -5.04 2.34 -10.97
C ARG A 146 -6.39 3.04 -10.81
N LEU A 147 -6.83 3.32 -9.58
CA LEU A 147 -8.05 4.11 -9.36
C LEU A 147 -7.89 5.53 -9.89
N ARG A 148 -6.69 6.09 -9.79
CA ARG A 148 -6.35 7.45 -10.22
C ARG A 148 -6.40 7.63 -11.73
N HIS A 149 -6.15 6.57 -12.50
CA HIS A 149 -6.28 6.60 -13.94
C HIS A 149 -7.72 6.96 -14.36
N GLY A 150 -7.89 8.11 -15.01
CA GLY A 150 -9.20 8.61 -15.45
C GLY A 150 -10.11 9.19 -14.34
N ARG A 151 -9.63 9.37 -13.10
CA ARG A 151 -10.40 9.95 -11.99
C ARG A 151 -9.66 11.13 -11.36
N SER A 152 -10.40 12.04 -10.71
CA SER A 152 -9.77 13.09 -9.89
C SER A 152 -9.06 12.48 -8.67
N PHE A 153 -8.08 13.21 -8.13
CA PHE A 153 -7.32 12.80 -6.93
C PHE A 153 -8.25 12.37 -5.80
N TRP A 154 -9.18 13.24 -5.40
CA TRP A 154 -10.08 12.99 -4.27
C TRP A 154 -10.96 11.76 -4.48
N ARG A 155 -11.49 11.55 -5.69
CA ARG A 155 -12.32 10.38 -5.97
C ARG A 155 -11.51 9.09 -5.88
N ALA A 156 -10.28 9.07 -6.40
CA ALA A 156 -9.41 7.91 -6.31
C ALA A 156 -8.92 7.66 -4.87
N ALA A 157 -8.55 8.71 -4.14
CA ALA A 157 -8.08 8.63 -2.77
C ALA A 157 -9.15 8.08 -1.82
N TRP A 158 -10.40 8.54 -1.92
CA TRP A 158 -11.51 8.00 -1.12
C TRP A 158 -11.80 6.53 -1.40
N LEU A 159 -11.82 6.14 -2.68
CA LEU A 159 -12.02 4.74 -3.05
C LEU A 159 -10.87 3.85 -2.56
N ALA A 160 -9.63 4.33 -2.64
CA ALA A 160 -8.46 3.61 -2.12
C ALA A 160 -8.51 3.49 -0.60
N VAL A 161 -8.87 4.57 0.12
CA VAL A 161 -9.04 4.58 1.59
C VAL A 161 -10.00 3.50 2.06
N ILE A 162 -11.11 3.30 1.36
CA ILE A 162 -12.11 2.30 1.76
C ILE A 162 -11.48 0.91 1.74
N LEU A 163 -10.86 0.52 0.62
CA LEU A 163 -10.25 -0.82 0.50
C LEU A 163 -9.04 -0.99 1.42
N PHE A 164 -8.25 0.05 1.64
CA PHE A 164 -7.13 0.03 2.57
C PHE A 164 -7.56 -0.05 4.04
N ALA A 165 -8.61 0.67 4.45
CA ALA A 165 -9.15 0.56 5.80
C ALA A 165 -9.75 -0.84 6.03
N LEU A 166 -10.44 -1.40 5.03
CA LEU A 166 -10.98 -2.76 5.08
C LEU A 166 -9.88 -3.82 5.25
N SER A 167 -8.72 -3.65 4.61
CA SER A 167 -7.60 -4.58 4.75
C SER A 167 -6.98 -4.60 6.16
N HIS A 168 -7.27 -3.59 6.99
CA HIS A 168 -6.80 -3.51 8.38
C HIS A 168 -7.80 -4.06 9.39
N LEU A 169 -9.04 -4.37 8.98
CA LEU A 169 -10.04 -4.95 9.89
C LEU A 169 -9.63 -6.27 10.54
N PRO A 170 -8.84 -7.17 9.92
CA PRO A 170 -8.35 -8.37 10.60
C PRO A 170 -7.53 -8.07 11.86
N ILE A 171 -6.88 -6.90 11.93
CA ILE A 171 -6.10 -6.47 13.11
C ILE A 171 -7.04 -6.24 14.31
N LEU A 172 -8.26 -5.76 14.10
CA LEU A 172 -9.26 -5.65 15.18
C LEU A 172 -9.58 -7.01 15.80
N ALA A 173 -9.68 -8.04 14.97
CA ALA A 173 -10.01 -9.39 15.42
C ALA A 173 -8.84 -10.07 16.14
N THR A 174 -7.59 -9.78 15.74
CA THR A 174 -6.39 -10.46 16.26
C THR A 174 -5.68 -9.71 17.37
N GLN A 175 -5.73 -8.38 17.40
CA GLN A 175 -5.04 -7.51 18.36
C GLN A 175 -5.99 -6.70 19.26
N GLY A 176 -7.30 -6.89 19.10
CA GLY A 176 -8.33 -6.22 19.88
C GLY A 176 -8.71 -4.83 19.37
N LEU A 177 -9.78 -4.29 19.97
CA LEU A 177 -10.44 -3.07 19.49
C LEU A 177 -9.54 -1.83 19.52
N LEU A 178 -8.72 -1.68 20.57
CA LEU A 178 -7.85 -0.51 20.70
C LEU A 178 -6.75 -0.51 19.63
N VAL A 179 -5.97 -1.59 19.53
CA VAL A 179 -4.84 -1.67 18.59
C VAL A 179 -5.34 -1.69 17.15
N GLY A 180 -6.33 -2.53 16.85
CA GLY A 180 -6.93 -2.57 15.51
C GLY A 180 -7.64 -1.28 15.15
N GLY A 181 -8.30 -0.62 16.10
CA GLY A 181 -8.98 0.66 15.89
C GLY A 181 -7.97 1.77 15.55
N MET A 182 -6.85 1.82 16.27
CA MET A 182 -5.76 2.76 15.99
C MET A 182 -5.10 2.47 14.63
N ALA A 183 -4.91 1.20 14.26
CA ALA A 183 -4.39 0.82 12.95
C ALA A 183 -5.32 1.27 11.81
N VAL A 184 -6.64 1.06 11.93
CA VAL A 184 -7.63 1.53 10.94
C VAL A 184 -7.65 3.06 10.86
N ALA A 185 -7.63 3.75 12.01
CA ALA A 185 -7.59 5.21 12.05
C ALA A 185 -6.32 5.76 11.39
N LEU A 186 -5.17 5.14 11.68
CA LEU A 186 -3.89 5.49 11.06
C LEU A 186 -3.93 5.25 9.55
N ALA A 187 -4.46 4.12 9.08
CA ALA A 187 -4.60 3.80 7.66
C ALA A 187 -5.45 4.85 6.91
N ILE A 188 -6.55 5.30 7.52
CA ILE A 188 -7.39 6.37 6.97
C ILE A 188 -6.62 7.69 6.93
N ALA A 189 -6.02 8.08 8.05
CA ALA A 189 -5.31 9.36 8.19
C ALA A 189 -4.09 9.46 7.27
N SER A 190 -3.33 8.38 7.10
CA SER A 190 -2.11 8.34 6.29
C SER A 190 -2.38 8.23 4.78
N SER A 191 -3.54 7.68 4.38
CA SER A 191 -3.82 7.41 2.98
C SER A 191 -3.83 8.63 2.07
N PHE A 192 -4.39 9.75 2.54
CA PHE A 192 -4.45 10.98 1.75
C PHE A 192 -3.07 11.63 1.57
N PRO A 193 -2.29 11.90 2.65
CA PRO A 193 -0.97 12.47 2.49
C PRO A 193 -0.04 11.54 1.69
N PHE A 194 -0.10 10.22 1.88
CA PHE A 194 0.74 9.29 1.12
C PHE A 194 0.32 9.18 -0.35
N ALA A 195 -0.98 9.18 -0.67
CA ALA A 195 -1.43 9.27 -2.06
C ALA A 195 -0.94 10.57 -2.73
N ARG A 196 -0.94 11.68 -1.99
CA ARG A 196 -0.46 12.97 -2.50
C ARG A 196 1.05 12.97 -2.69
N LEU A 197 1.78 12.39 -1.74
CA LEU A 197 3.23 12.22 -1.79
C LEU A 197 3.64 11.36 -2.98
N TYR A 198 2.93 10.26 -3.23
CA TYR A 198 3.11 9.39 -4.40
C TYR A 198 2.94 10.14 -5.73
N GLU A 199 1.87 10.95 -5.89
CA GLU A 199 1.71 11.78 -7.11
C GLU A 199 2.86 12.78 -7.27
N GLN A 200 3.27 13.45 -6.19
CA GLN A 200 4.38 14.40 -6.19
C GLN A 200 5.74 13.72 -6.42
N GLY A 201 5.84 12.45 -6.01
CA GLY A 201 6.95 11.53 -6.20
C GLY A 201 7.09 11.01 -7.63
N ARG A 202 6.24 11.45 -8.57
CA ARG A 202 6.16 10.96 -9.96
C ARG A 202 5.56 9.56 -10.07
N ASN A 203 4.61 9.23 -9.19
CA ASN A 203 4.00 7.91 -9.06
C ASN A 203 5.04 6.86 -8.63
N THR A 204 5.82 7.21 -7.62
CA THR A 204 6.86 6.41 -6.96
C THR A 204 6.79 6.73 -5.48
#